data_AF-A0A0B7N3T9-F1
#
_entry.id   AF-A0A0B7N3T9-F1
#
_cell.length_a   1.000
_cell.length_b   1.000
_cell.length_c   1.000
_cell.angle_alpha   90.00
_cell.angle_beta   90.00
_cell.angle_gamma   90.00
#
_symmetry.space_group_name_H-M   'P 1'
#
loop_
_entity.id
_entity.type
_entity.pdbx_description
1 polymer ?
#
loop_
_entity_poly.entity_id
_entity_poly.type
_entity_poly.pdbx_seq_one_letter_code
_entity_poly.pdbx_strand_id
1 'polypeptide(L)'
;MLSIARKAPSLLGYRQFSSSSIVFAKKKANRKDEPAEKILLGRPSNNLSIGVVGLPNIGKSSLFNALTNSSVPAENYPFCTIDPSEARVKVPDDRFDWLVDTYKPDKITPAHLTVVDIAGLVRGASQGAGLGNAFLSNVASVDAIYHLVRTFENDDITHVENTIDPIRDLEIIQNELRIKDEEMLERQLTELAKLTKFPDSKRLPGALSKKEELDIVERLAEFMAQGRDVRKGDWNNNEVNTINNLHLLTAKPMIYLCNGSEKDFINGNQSKYLPEIQKWVDENNKGDLIIPLSVSLESKLADMSREEAAAYLNDHQIESQLPRVILAGYKALDLIHYFTCGKQEVRAWTVRNTAKAPQAAGVIHTDFERGFISAEIIKYQDLKQLGTENAVKAAGKFLQKGKEYVMEDGDIAHFKVY
;
A
#
# COMPACT_ATOMS: atom_id res chain seq x y z
N MET A 1 64.52 61.94 63.50
CA MET A 1 64.72 61.54 62.08
C MET A 1 63.78 60.36 61.84
N LEU A 2 62.80 60.30 60.93
CA LEU A 2 62.21 61.11 59.85
C LEU A 2 60.68 60.82 59.93
N SER A 3 59.79 61.81 60.03
CA SER A 3 59.00 62.44 58.94
C SER A 3 58.40 61.53 57.85
N ILE A 4 57.15 61.88 57.48
CA ILE A 4 56.33 61.57 56.29
C ILE A 4 55.24 60.49 56.58
N ALA A 5 53.97 60.77 56.90
CA ALA A 5 52.91 61.66 56.38
C ALA A 5 51.77 60.89 55.67
N ARG A 6 50.56 61.11 56.22
CA ARG A 6 49.25 61.33 55.57
C ARG A 6 48.33 60.14 55.14
N LYS A 7 47.14 60.23 55.76
CA LYS A 7 45.75 60.19 55.22
C LYS A 7 44.98 58.87 55.22
N ALA A 8 43.92 58.85 56.03
CA ALA A 8 42.67 58.09 55.85
C ALA A 8 41.70 58.87 54.89
N PRO A 9 40.42 58.49 54.64
CA PRO A 9 39.66 57.25 54.93
C PRO A 9 38.68 56.78 53.79
N SER A 10 37.95 55.68 54.08
CA SER A 10 36.52 55.41 53.72
C SER A 10 36.15 54.68 52.41
N LEU A 11 35.38 53.58 52.55
CA LEU A 11 34.00 53.38 52.06
C LEU A 11 33.63 51.90 51.82
N LEU A 12 32.37 51.59 52.13
CA LEU A 12 31.66 50.30 52.04
C LEU A 12 31.71 49.64 50.65
N GLY A 13 31.62 48.32 50.60
CA GLY A 13 31.25 47.57 49.40
C GLY A 13 30.95 46.09 49.67
N TYR A 14 29.68 45.71 49.54
CA TYR A 14 29.12 44.36 49.62
C TYR A 14 29.92 43.32 48.81
N ARG A 15 30.20 42.14 49.40
CA ARG A 15 30.64 40.94 48.65
C ARG A 15 29.45 40.01 48.42
N GLN A 16 29.07 39.85 47.16
CA GLN A 16 28.15 38.83 46.67
C GLN A 16 28.79 37.43 46.77
N PHE A 17 28.00 36.45 47.17
CA PHE A 17 28.35 35.03 47.13
C PHE A 17 28.54 34.58 45.68
N SER A 18 29.73 34.06 45.37
CA SER A 18 30.04 33.36 44.13
C SER A 18 29.67 31.88 44.29
N SER A 19 28.63 31.43 43.58
CA SER A 19 28.32 30.01 43.42
C SER A 19 29.04 29.46 42.20
N SER A 20 30.18 28.82 42.43
CA SER A 20 30.89 28.02 41.43
C SER A 20 30.23 26.65 41.30
N SER A 21 29.43 26.47 40.25
CA SER A 21 29.02 25.16 39.74
C SER A 21 28.78 25.26 38.23
N ILE A 22 29.86 25.54 37.49
CA ILE A 22 29.96 25.32 36.05
C ILE A 22 31.11 24.35 35.87
N VAL A 23 30.79 23.10 35.54
CA VAL A 23 31.50 22.16 34.66
C VAL A 23 30.88 20.79 34.95
N PHE A 24 29.81 20.45 34.24
CA PHE A 24 29.41 19.08 33.81
C PHE A 24 28.03 19.15 33.13
N ALA A 25 27.84 20.10 32.21
CA ALA A 25 26.80 19.98 31.20
C ALA A 25 27.36 19.08 30.09
N LYS A 26 27.00 17.80 30.12
CA LYS A 26 27.18 16.90 28.97
C LYS A 26 26.56 17.59 27.75
N LYS A 27 27.40 17.99 26.81
CA LYS A 27 27.02 18.37 25.45
C LYS A 27 26.10 17.26 24.93
N LYS A 28 24.78 17.51 24.85
CA LYS A 28 23.89 16.70 24.03
C LYS A 28 24.51 16.77 22.64
N ALA A 29 25.07 15.65 22.18
CA ALA A 29 25.43 15.52 20.78
C ALA A 29 24.16 15.87 19.99
N ASN A 30 24.25 16.89 19.13
CA ASN A 30 23.25 17.11 18.11
C ASN A 30 23.10 15.77 17.39
N ARG A 31 21.97 15.08 17.61
CA ARG A 31 21.49 14.09 16.66
C ARG A 31 21.42 14.86 15.35
N LYS A 32 22.30 14.52 14.41
CA LYS A 32 22.10 14.89 13.01
C LYS A 32 20.64 14.54 12.72
N ASP A 33 19.91 15.49 12.16
CA ASP A 33 18.53 15.28 11.70
C ASP A 33 18.54 14.05 10.78
N GLU A 34 18.23 12.89 11.34
CA GLU A 34 17.88 11.73 10.55
C GLU A 34 16.65 12.16 9.75
N PRO A 35 16.64 11.98 8.41
CA PRO A 35 15.48 12.35 7.62
C PRO A 35 14.27 11.66 8.22
N ALA A 36 13.28 12.45 8.66
CA ALA A 36 12.07 11.91 9.26
C ALA A 36 11.49 10.83 8.34
N GLU A 37 11.27 9.63 8.89
CA GLU A 37 10.79 8.48 8.15
C GLU A 37 9.52 8.87 7.40
N LYS A 38 9.52 8.74 6.07
CA LYS A 38 8.41 9.19 5.23
C LYS A 38 7.19 8.30 5.50
N ILE A 39 6.11 8.90 5.99
CA ILE A 39 4.88 8.16 6.27
C ILE A 39 4.20 7.83 4.95
N LEU A 40 3.72 6.61 4.82
CA LEU A 40 3.03 6.14 3.64
C LEU A 40 1.57 6.60 3.66
N LEU A 41 1.09 7.01 2.49
CA LEU A 41 -0.33 7.25 2.27
C LEU A 41 -1.07 5.90 2.26
N GLY A 42 -2.17 5.82 3.01
CA GLY A 42 -2.98 4.61 3.17
C GLY A 42 -3.02 4.10 4.62
N ARG A 43 -3.83 3.06 4.83
CA ARG A 43 -4.09 2.47 6.15
C ARG A 43 -2.82 1.77 6.70
N PRO A 44 -2.45 1.97 7.98
CA PRO A 44 -1.31 1.29 8.60
C PRO A 44 -1.68 -0.15 8.99
N SER A 45 -1.71 -1.04 8.01
CA SER A 45 -2.03 -2.46 8.18
C SER A 45 -1.20 -3.32 7.20
N ASN A 46 -0.96 -4.58 7.57
CA ASN A 46 -0.42 -5.61 6.66
C ASN A 46 -1.55 -6.42 5.99
N ASN A 47 -2.75 -6.39 6.56
CA ASN A 47 -3.95 -7.01 5.98
C ASN A 47 -4.66 -5.94 5.15
N LEU A 48 -4.22 -5.78 3.91
CA LEU A 48 -4.78 -4.83 2.97
C LEU A 48 -5.50 -5.54 1.82
N SER A 49 -6.46 -4.86 1.21
CA SER A 49 -7.25 -5.41 0.10
C SER A 49 -7.29 -4.46 -1.09
N ILE A 50 -7.51 -5.03 -2.28
CA ILE A 50 -7.70 -4.29 -3.52
C ILE A 50 -9.09 -4.56 -4.10
N GLY A 51 -9.81 -3.51 -4.47
CA GLY A 51 -11.16 -3.62 -5.02
C GLY A 51 -11.20 -3.54 -6.55
N VAL A 52 -12.02 -4.35 -7.20
CA VAL A 52 -12.26 -4.28 -8.65
C VAL A 52 -13.42 -3.32 -8.94
N VAL A 53 -13.11 -2.20 -9.57
CA VAL A 53 -14.02 -1.09 -9.86
C VAL A 53 -14.22 -0.93 -11.37
N GLY A 54 -15.43 -0.53 -11.74
CA GLY A 54 -15.75 -0.05 -13.09
C GLY A 54 -17.24 -0.17 -13.39
N LEU A 55 -17.63 0.33 -14.57
CA LEU A 55 -19.02 0.34 -15.01
C LEU A 55 -19.61 -1.09 -15.13
N PRO A 56 -20.94 -1.25 -15.11
CA PRO A 56 -21.62 -2.51 -15.42
C PRO A 56 -21.21 -3.10 -16.78
N ASN A 57 -21.28 -4.42 -16.91
CA ASN A 57 -21.09 -5.16 -18.18
C ASN A 57 -19.69 -5.04 -18.84
N ILE A 58 -18.66 -4.65 -18.10
CA ILE A 58 -17.28 -4.55 -18.61
C ILE A 58 -16.40 -5.78 -18.34
N GLY A 59 -16.94 -6.81 -17.67
CA GLY A 59 -16.21 -8.03 -17.31
C GLY A 59 -15.65 -8.11 -15.88
N LYS A 60 -16.16 -7.30 -14.92
CA LYS A 60 -15.67 -7.31 -13.52
C LYS A 60 -15.79 -8.68 -12.85
N SER A 61 -17.00 -9.26 -12.83
CA SER A 61 -17.23 -10.56 -12.19
C SER A 61 -16.49 -11.68 -12.91
N SER A 62 -16.32 -11.60 -14.24
CA SER A 62 -15.50 -12.55 -15.00
C SER A 62 -14.01 -12.45 -14.63
N LEU A 63 -13.48 -11.25 -14.44
CA LEU A 63 -12.11 -11.03 -13.97
C LEU A 63 -11.94 -11.55 -12.53
N PHE A 64 -12.89 -11.24 -11.65
CA PHE A 64 -12.90 -11.75 -10.28
C PHE A 64 -12.90 -13.28 -10.26
N ASN A 65 -13.75 -13.91 -11.05
CA ASN A 65 -13.81 -15.37 -11.17
C ASN A 65 -12.51 -15.97 -11.74
N ALA A 66 -11.86 -15.31 -12.72
CA ALA A 66 -10.57 -15.78 -13.22
C ALA A 66 -9.46 -15.68 -12.15
N LEU A 67 -9.49 -14.63 -11.32
CA LEU A 67 -8.59 -14.45 -10.18
C LEU A 67 -8.89 -15.45 -9.05
N THR A 68 -10.15 -15.85 -8.83
CA THR A 68 -10.52 -16.82 -7.79
C THR A 68 -10.32 -18.27 -8.24
N ASN A 69 -10.61 -18.62 -9.49
CA ASN A 69 -10.42 -19.98 -9.99
C ASN A 69 -8.93 -20.36 -10.12
N SER A 70 -8.04 -19.37 -10.20
CA SER A 70 -6.59 -19.57 -10.07
C SER A 70 -6.11 -19.69 -8.62
N SER A 71 -7.00 -19.56 -7.63
CA SER A 71 -6.70 -19.68 -6.20
C SER A 71 -6.98 -21.08 -5.64
N VAL A 72 -6.29 -21.44 -4.55
CA VAL A 72 -6.48 -22.71 -3.84
C VAL A 72 -7.74 -22.60 -2.96
N PRO A 73 -8.61 -23.63 -2.88
CA PRO A 73 -9.81 -23.61 -2.04
C PRO A 73 -9.50 -23.18 -0.59
N ALA A 74 -10.35 -22.33 -0.02
CA ALA A 74 -10.16 -21.65 1.26
C ALA A 74 -10.32 -22.54 2.52
N GLU A 75 -10.01 -23.83 2.45
CA GLU A 75 -10.24 -24.78 3.55
C GLU A 75 -9.26 -24.62 4.74
N ASN A 76 -8.20 -23.80 4.61
CA ASN A 76 -7.09 -23.74 5.58
C ASN A 76 -7.05 -22.50 6.51
N TYR A 77 -8.08 -21.66 6.56
CA TYR A 77 -8.08 -20.43 7.39
C TYR A 77 -9.16 -20.45 8.49
N PRO A 78 -8.89 -21.02 9.68
CA PRO A 78 -9.88 -21.24 10.73
C PRO A 78 -10.45 -19.97 11.41
N PHE A 79 -10.08 -18.76 10.97
CA PHE A 79 -10.44 -17.51 11.64
C PHE A 79 -10.93 -16.38 10.71
N CYS A 80 -11.16 -16.64 9.43
CA CYS A 80 -11.65 -15.62 8.50
C CYS A 80 -12.99 -16.04 7.89
N THR A 81 -14.06 -15.31 8.21
CA THR A 81 -15.29 -15.31 7.42
C THR A 81 -14.96 -14.65 6.10
N ILE A 82 -14.95 -15.41 5.00
CA ILE A 82 -14.79 -14.85 3.66
C ILE A 82 -16.20 -14.52 3.17
N ASP A 83 -16.51 -13.23 3.05
CA ASP A 83 -17.75 -12.80 2.39
C ASP A 83 -17.70 -13.22 0.91
N PRO A 84 -18.85 -13.53 0.26
CA PRO A 84 -18.89 -14.01 -1.13
C PRO A 84 -18.22 -13.09 -2.16
N SER A 85 -17.95 -11.83 -1.79
CA SER A 85 -17.30 -10.81 -2.61
C SER A 85 -15.79 -10.65 -2.34
N GLU A 86 -15.19 -11.40 -1.43
CA GLU A 86 -13.75 -11.36 -1.12
C GLU A 86 -13.07 -12.66 -1.58
N ALA A 87 -11.88 -12.54 -2.18
CA ALA A 87 -11.06 -13.65 -2.60
C ALA A 87 -9.61 -13.46 -2.19
N ARG A 88 -8.93 -14.56 -1.82
CA ARG A 88 -7.49 -14.56 -1.53
C ARG A 88 -6.73 -15.28 -2.63
N VAL A 89 -6.01 -14.51 -3.43
CA VAL A 89 -5.29 -15.02 -4.60
C VAL A 89 -3.83 -15.25 -4.24
N LYS A 90 -3.26 -16.42 -4.61
CA LYS A 90 -1.84 -16.71 -4.40
C LYS A 90 -1.00 -15.69 -5.15
N VAL A 91 -0.05 -15.05 -4.47
CA VAL A 91 0.96 -14.20 -5.11
C VAL A 91 1.98 -15.10 -5.80
N PRO A 92 2.17 -15.00 -7.14
CA PRO A 92 3.16 -15.80 -7.85
C PRO A 92 4.57 -15.35 -7.48
N ASP A 93 5.44 -16.29 -7.09
CA ASP A 93 6.84 -15.99 -6.74
C ASP A 93 7.75 -17.21 -6.96
N ASP A 94 8.63 -17.12 -7.96
CA ASP A 94 9.62 -18.15 -8.29
C ASP A 94 10.61 -18.41 -7.13
N ARG A 95 10.84 -17.42 -6.26
CA ARG A 95 11.69 -17.57 -5.08
C ARG A 95 11.06 -18.53 -4.10
N PHE A 96 9.75 -18.37 -3.87
CA PHE A 96 8.99 -19.23 -2.99
C PHE A 96 8.95 -20.66 -3.52
N ASP A 97 8.67 -20.83 -4.81
CA ASP A 97 8.62 -22.15 -5.44
C ASP A 97 10.00 -22.86 -5.36
N TRP A 98 11.11 -22.12 -5.57
CA TRP A 98 12.46 -22.66 -5.37
C TRP A 98 12.74 -23.09 -3.92
N LEU A 99 12.26 -22.33 -2.92
CA LEU A 99 12.40 -22.67 -1.51
C LEU A 99 11.60 -23.93 -1.15
N VAL A 100 10.39 -24.07 -1.70
CA VAL A 100 9.58 -25.29 -1.55
C VAL A 100 10.30 -26.51 -2.12
N ASP A 101 10.87 -26.40 -3.32
CA ASP A 101 11.62 -27.50 -3.95
C ASP A 101 12.88 -27.87 -3.17
N THR A 102 13.53 -26.87 -2.56
CA THR A 102 14.78 -27.04 -1.80
C THR A 102 14.52 -27.70 -0.44
N TYR A 103 13.55 -27.21 0.33
CA TYR A 103 13.30 -27.68 1.70
C TYR A 103 12.33 -28.87 1.76
N LYS A 104 11.51 -29.07 0.71
CA LYS A 104 10.46 -30.10 0.63
C LYS A 104 9.63 -30.17 1.91
N PRO A 105 8.97 -29.07 2.30
CA PRO A 105 8.29 -28.98 3.58
C PRO A 105 7.04 -29.84 3.63
N ASP A 106 6.59 -30.16 4.84
CA ASP A 106 5.33 -30.87 5.06
C ASP A 106 4.11 -29.95 4.80
N LYS A 107 4.29 -28.63 4.97
CA LYS A 107 3.27 -27.61 4.72
C LYS A 107 3.82 -26.45 3.86
N ILE A 108 3.01 -25.98 2.91
CA ILE A 108 3.37 -24.88 2.00
C ILE A 108 2.32 -23.76 2.16
N THR A 109 2.75 -22.57 2.55
CA THR A 109 1.85 -21.42 2.78
C THR A 109 2.35 -20.19 2.01
N PRO A 110 1.83 -19.92 0.80
CA PRO A 110 2.28 -18.76 0.01
C PRO A 110 1.73 -17.42 0.54
N ALA A 111 2.23 -16.31 -0.01
CA ALA A 111 1.65 -15.00 0.21
C ALA A 111 0.35 -14.87 -0.57
N HIS A 112 -0.60 -14.07 -0.06
CA HIS A 112 -1.91 -13.88 -0.68
C HIS A 112 -2.20 -12.40 -0.86
N LEU A 113 -2.83 -12.07 -1.98
CA LEU A 113 -3.47 -10.77 -2.22
C LEU A 113 -4.97 -10.92 -1.99
N THR A 114 -5.54 -10.10 -1.11
CA THR A 114 -6.99 -10.02 -0.94
C THR A 114 -7.59 -9.13 -2.02
N VAL A 115 -8.46 -9.70 -2.85
CA VAL A 115 -9.19 -9.02 -3.92
C VAL A 115 -10.68 -8.98 -3.55
N VAL A 116 -11.32 -7.83 -3.72
CA VAL A 116 -12.75 -7.63 -3.42
C VAL A 116 -13.49 -7.27 -4.71
N ASP A 117 -14.56 -8.00 -5.03
CA ASP A 117 -15.48 -7.62 -6.11
C ASP A 117 -16.38 -6.47 -5.62
N ILE A 118 -16.30 -5.33 -6.29
CA ILE A 118 -17.14 -4.18 -6.00
C ILE A 118 -18.24 -4.12 -7.05
N ALA A 119 -19.49 -3.97 -6.59
CA ALA A 119 -20.66 -3.84 -7.44
C ALA A 119 -20.45 -2.81 -8.58
N GLY A 120 -21.17 -2.95 -9.69
CA GLY A 120 -21.05 -1.96 -10.77
C GLY A 120 -21.54 -0.58 -10.36
N LEU A 121 -20.82 0.47 -10.75
CA LEU A 121 -21.25 1.86 -10.56
C LEU A 121 -22.40 2.19 -11.53
N VAL A 122 -23.51 2.73 -11.01
CA VAL A 122 -24.52 3.42 -11.81
C VAL A 122 -24.34 4.92 -11.59
N ARG A 123 -24.43 5.73 -12.66
CA ARG A 123 -24.23 7.19 -12.63
C ARG A 123 -25.10 7.85 -11.54
N GLY A 124 -24.55 8.86 -10.85
CA GLY A 124 -25.27 9.62 -9.81
C GLY A 124 -25.17 9.00 -8.43
N ALA A 125 -24.05 8.34 -8.14
CA ALA A 125 -23.85 7.62 -6.89
C ALA A 125 -23.73 8.55 -5.67
N SER A 126 -23.07 9.69 -5.84
CA SER A 126 -22.98 10.80 -4.89
C SER A 126 -24.34 11.43 -4.63
N GLN A 127 -25.20 11.53 -5.64
CA GLN A 127 -26.50 12.21 -5.57
C GLN A 127 -27.61 11.42 -4.86
N GLY A 128 -27.30 10.27 -4.25
CA GLY A 128 -28.21 9.59 -3.31
C GLY A 128 -29.13 8.52 -3.91
N ALA A 129 -28.95 8.12 -5.17
CA ALA A 129 -29.59 6.92 -5.70
C ALA A 129 -28.97 5.68 -5.02
N GLY A 130 -29.73 4.98 -4.18
CA GLY A 130 -29.22 4.04 -3.16
C GLY A 130 -28.19 2.98 -3.59
N LEU A 131 -28.13 2.59 -4.86
CA LEU A 131 -27.11 1.66 -5.37
C LEU A 131 -25.70 2.27 -5.46
N GLY A 132 -25.60 3.56 -5.74
CA GLY A 132 -24.31 4.21 -5.93
C GLY A 132 -23.58 4.55 -4.62
N ASN A 133 -24.31 4.88 -3.56
CA ASN A 133 -23.71 5.03 -2.22
C ASN A 133 -23.15 3.69 -1.69
N ALA A 134 -23.82 2.57 -1.99
CA ALA A 134 -23.31 1.25 -1.65
C ALA A 134 -21.99 0.95 -2.38
N PHE A 135 -21.89 1.33 -3.66
CA PHE A 135 -20.63 1.25 -4.42
C PHE A 135 -19.50 2.03 -3.73
N LEU A 136 -19.71 3.33 -3.43
CA LEU A 136 -18.67 4.17 -2.83
C LEU A 136 -18.28 3.68 -1.41
N SER A 137 -19.24 3.15 -0.65
CA SER A 137 -18.97 2.53 0.66
C SER A 137 -18.09 1.28 0.54
N ASN A 138 -18.29 0.48 -0.51
CA ASN A 138 -17.45 -0.70 -0.78
C ASN A 138 -16.06 -0.31 -1.29
N VAL A 139 -15.93 0.80 -2.04
CA VAL A 139 -14.61 1.34 -2.40
C VAL A 139 -13.91 1.89 -1.16
N ALA A 140 -14.64 2.47 -0.20
CA ALA A 140 -14.06 2.98 1.04
C ALA A 140 -13.42 1.87 1.89
N SER A 141 -13.95 0.64 1.84
CA SER A 141 -13.46 -0.50 2.65
C SER A 141 -12.20 -1.19 2.11
N VAL A 142 -11.79 -0.91 0.87
CA VAL A 142 -10.55 -1.44 0.28
C VAL A 142 -9.41 -0.43 0.35
N ASP A 143 -8.17 -0.85 0.14
CA ASP A 143 -6.99 0.02 0.27
C ASP A 143 -6.40 0.44 -1.10
N ALA A 144 -6.70 -0.30 -2.17
CA ALA A 144 -6.31 0.01 -3.55
C ALA A 144 -7.45 -0.29 -4.53
N ILE A 145 -7.33 0.19 -5.77
CA ILE A 145 -8.36 0.02 -6.81
C ILE A 145 -7.74 -0.59 -8.08
N TYR A 146 -8.29 -1.71 -8.53
CA TYR A 146 -8.22 -2.12 -9.94
C TYR A 146 -9.36 -1.45 -10.70
N HIS A 147 -9.05 -0.46 -11.53
CA HIS A 147 -10.04 0.17 -12.39
C HIS A 147 -10.10 -0.59 -13.72
N LEU A 148 -11.11 -1.42 -13.88
CA LEU A 148 -11.39 -2.12 -15.13
C LEU A 148 -12.04 -1.17 -16.12
N VAL A 149 -11.56 -1.16 -17.36
CA VAL A 149 -12.01 -0.29 -18.45
C VAL A 149 -12.32 -1.17 -19.67
N ARG A 150 -13.50 -1.00 -20.27
CA ARG A 150 -13.91 -1.74 -21.47
C ARG A 150 -13.20 -1.15 -22.69
N THR A 151 -12.51 -1.98 -23.47
CA THR A 151 -11.82 -1.58 -24.71
C THR A 151 -12.14 -2.51 -25.90
N PHE A 152 -13.26 -3.23 -25.81
CA PHE A 152 -13.75 -4.14 -26.84
C PHE A 152 -15.19 -3.79 -27.28
N GLU A 153 -15.47 -4.03 -28.55
CA GLU A 153 -16.80 -3.94 -29.13
C GLU A 153 -17.46 -5.32 -29.13
N ASN A 154 -18.74 -5.37 -28.74
CA ASN A 154 -19.56 -6.58 -28.79
C ASN A 154 -21.04 -6.16 -28.81
N ASP A 155 -21.73 -6.49 -29.89
CA ASP A 155 -23.13 -6.10 -30.14
C ASP A 155 -24.11 -6.77 -29.17
N ASP A 156 -23.73 -7.90 -28.58
CA ASP A 156 -24.55 -8.63 -27.60
C ASP A 156 -24.45 -8.03 -26.18
N ILE A 157 -23.51 -7.10 -25.95
CA ILE A 157 -23.23 -6.53 -24.62
C ILE A 157 -23.50 -5.03 -24.61
N THR A 158 -24.65 -4.65 -24.05
CA THR A 158 -25.06 -3.25 -23.91
C THR A 158 -24.17 -2.49 -22.93
N HIS A 159 -23.77 -1.29 -23.35
CA HIS A 159 -23.08 -0.32 -22.49
C HIS A 159 -24.10 0.57 -21.78
N VAL A 160 -23.83 0.97 -20.54
CA VAL A 160 -24.74 1.82 -19.74
C VAL A 160 -25.06 3.15 -20.44
N GLU A 161 -24.09 3.67 -21.18
CA GLU A 161 -24.20 4.92 -21.92
C GLU A 161 -24.56 4.72 -23.41
N ASN A 162 -24.97 3.51 -23.80
CA ASN A 162 -25.31 3.09 -25.17
C ASN A 162 -24.17 3.15 -26.21
N THR A 163 -23.08 3.87 -25.94
CA THR A 163 -21.86 3.91 -26.76
C THR A 163 -20.65 3.50 -25.94
N ILE A 164 -19.64 2.91 -26.60
CA ILE A 164 -18.36 2.54 -25.99
C ILE A 164 -17.42 3.73 -26.12
N ASP A 165 -17.08 4.34 -24.99
CA ASP A 165 -16.15 5.47 -24.90
C ASP A 165 -15.33 5.32 -23.60
N PRO A 166 -14.15 4.71 -23.67
CA PRO A 166 -13.34 4.43 -22.49
C PRO A 166 -12.89 5.69 -21.75
N ILE A 167 -12.71 6.81 -22.44
CA ILE A 167 -12.25 8.07 -21.84
C ILE A 167 -13.38 8.68 -21.01
N ARG A 168 -14.59 8.73 -21.55
CA ARG A 168 -15.77 9.13 -20.79
C ARG A 168 -15.96 8.24 -19.56
N ASP A 169 -15.79 6.93 -19.71
CA ASP A 169 -16.01 5.99 -18.61
C ASP A 169 -14.97 6.17 -17.48
N LEU A 170 -13.71 6.47 -17.83
CA LEU A 170 -12.66 6.86 -16.89
C LEU A 170 -13.01 8.15 -16.13
N GLU A 171 -13.48 9.17 -16.85
CA GLU A 171 -13.89 10.45 -16.26
C GLU A 171 -15.08 10.31 -15.31
N ILE A 172 -16.07 9.48 -15.66
CA ILE A 172 -17.23 9.21 -14.80
C ILE A 172 -16.78 8.69 -13.43
N ILE A 173 -15.93 7.66 -13.43
CA ILE A 173 -15.46 7.03 -12.18
C ILE A 173 -14.59 8.03 -11.40
N GLN A 174 -13.64 8.69 -12.04
CA GLN A 174 -12.74 9.63 -11.35
C GLN A 174 -13.51 10.80 -10.73
N ASN A 175 -14.47 11.37 -11.46
CA ASN A 175 -15.28 12.47 -10.95
C ASN A 175 -16.18 12.04 -9.80
N GLU A 176 -16.77 10.85 -9.87
CA GLU A 176 -17.62 10.31 -8.79
C GLU A 176 -16.84 10.11 -7.47
N LEU A 177 -15.61 9.58 -7.56
CA LEU A 177 -14.71 9.44 -6.40
C LEU A 177 -14.34 10.81 -5.83
N ARG A 178 -14.03 11.78 -6.71
CA ARG A 178 -13.63 13.13 -6.30
C ARG A 178 -14.76 13.89 -5.63
N ILE A 179 -15.95 13.91 -6.22
CA ILE A 179 -17.15 14.57 -5.66
C ILE A 179 -17.40 14.03 -4.25
N LYS A 180 -17.25 12.71 -4.05
CA LYS A 180 -17.48 12.12 -2.72
C LYS A 180 -16.49 12.61 -1.67
N ASP A 181 -15.22 12.70 -2.06
CA ASP A 181 -14.17 13.22 -1.20
C ASP A 181 -14.34 14.72 -0.93
N GLU A 182 -14.76 15.51 -1.92
CA GLU A 182 -15.07 16.95 -1.78
C GLU A 182 -16.20 17.18 -0.77
N GLU A 183 -17.31 16.43 -0.88
CA GLU A 183 -18.41 16.47 0.10
C GLU A 183 -17.92 16.18 1.53
N MET A 184 -16.97 15.26 1.67
CA MET A 184 -16.41 14.90 2.98
C MET A 184 -15.50 16.00 3.52
N LEU A 185 -14.65 16.58 2.66
CA LEU A 185 -13.78 17.69 3.02
C LEU A 185 -14.58 18.93 3.43
N GLU A 186 -15.66 19.28 2.72
CA GLU A 186 -16.54 20.40 3.09
C GLU A 186 -17.14 20.25 4.49
N ARG A 187 -17.57 19.03 4.84
CA ARG A 187 -18.07 18.71 6.19
C ARG A 187 -16.97 18.87 7.23
N GLN A 188 -15.79 18.33 6.96
CA GLN A 188 -14.63 18.42 7.87
C GLN A 188 -14.16 19.86 8.07
N LEU A 189 -14.10 20.68 7.01
CA LEU A 189 -13.80 22.10 7.08
C LEU A 189 -14.79 22.84 7.98
N THR A 190 -16.08 22.56 7.81
CA THR A 190 -17.14 23.20 8.62
C THR A 190 -17.04 22.82 10.11
N GLU A 191 -16.69 21.58 10.41
CA GLU A 191 -16.49 21.10 11.78
C GLU A 191 -15.23 21.70 12.42
N LEU A 192 -14.09 21.62 11.73
CA LEU A 192 -12.80 22.15 12.21
C LEU A 192 -12.86 23.67 12.40
N ALA A 193 -13.50 24.42 11.48
CA ALA A 193 -13.67 25.87 11.61
C ALA A 193 -14.52 26.29 12.82
N LYS A 194 -15.39 25.41 13.34
CA LYS A 194 -16.11 25.65 14.60
C LYS A 194 -15.21 25.35 15.81
N LEU A 195 -14.44 24.27 15.74
CA LEU A 195 -13.56 23.82 16.84
C LEU A 195 -12.40 24.78 17.08
N THR A 196 -11.84 25.40 16.03
CA THR A 196 -10.74 26.37 16.15
C THR A 196 -11.11 27.66 16.88
N LYS A 197 -12.41 27.96 17.03
CA LYS A 197 -12.90 29.11 17.82
C LYS A 197 -12.74 28.92 19.32
N PHE A 198 -12.56 27.68 19.78
CA PHE A 198 -12.35 27.36 21.18
C PHE A 198 -10.87 27.06 21.46
N PRO A 199 -10.32 27.46 22.61
CA PRO A 199 -8.94 27.14 22.96
C PRO A 199 -8.77 25.62 23.14
N ASP A 200 -7.70 25.07 22.55
CA ASP A 200 -7.33 23.65 22.65
C ASP A 200 -7.00 23.28 24.10
N SER A 201 -8.01 22.88 24.86
CA SER A 201 -7.90 22.72 26.31
C SER A 201 -7.21 21.42 26.75
N LYS A 202 -6.96 20.47 25.84
CA LYS A 202 -6.24 19.21 26.11
C LYS A 202 -5.50 18.70 24.87
N ARG A 203 -4.29 19.22 24.62
CA ARG A 203 -3.40 18.66 23.59
C ARG A 203 -2.62 17.48 24.16
N LEU A 204 -2.68 16.34 23.48
CA LEU A 204 -1.69 15.27 23.66
C LEU A 204 -0.34 15.78 23.14
N PRO A 205 0.78 15.52 23.83
CA PRO A 205 2.10 15.82 23.29
C PRO A 205 2.29 15.15 21.93
N GLY A 206 2.56 15.95 20.88
CA GLY A 206 2.77 15.46 19.51
C GLY A 206 1.53 15.42 18.62
N ALA A 207 0.33 15.78 19.12
CA ALA A 207 -0.86 15.95 18.28
C ALA A 207 -0.87 17.33 17.60
N LEU A 208 -1.32 17.37 16.35
CA LEU A 208 -1.54 18.62 15.61
C LEU A 208 -2.62 19.46 16.33
N SER A 209 -2.46 20.77 16.30
CA SER A 209 -3.52 21.68 16.73
C SER A 209 -4.69 21.66 15.75
N LYS A 210 -5.89 21.99 16.23
CA LYS A 210 -7.07 22.08 15.35
C LYS A 210 -6.93 23.11 14.25
N LYS A 211 -6.08 24.12 14.46
CA LYS A 211 -5.73 25.10 13.43
C LYS A 211 -4.84 24.50 12.34
N GLU A 212 -3.80 23.76 12.72
CA GLU A 212 -2.93 23.09 11.74
C GLU A 212 -3.69 22.00 10.96
N GLU A 213 -4.58 21.25 11.62
CA GLU A 213 -5.49 20.31 10.93
C GLU A 213 -6.37 21.05 9.91
N LEU A 214 -6.96 22.20 10.29
CA LEU A 214 -7.77 23.01 9.38
C LEU A 214 -6.97 23.49 8.17
N ASP A 215 -5.77 24.05 8.39
CA ASP A 215 -4.90 24.55 7.31
C ASP A 215 -4.54 23.42 6.31
N ILE A 216 -4.33 22.18 6.82
CA ILE A 216 -4.08 21.00 5.98
C ILE A 216 -5.32 20.62 5.17
N VAL A 217 -6.50 20.60 5.79
CA VAL A 217 -7.76 20.26 5.11
C VAL A 217 -8.14 21.32 4.07
N GLU A 218 -7.87 22.60 4.33
CA GLU A 218 -8.05 23.68 3.36
C GLU A 218 -7.14 23.49 2.15
N ARG A 219 -5.85 23.20 2.37
CA ARG A 219 -4.90 22.88 1.30
C ARG A 219 -5.35 21.66 0.48
N LEU A 220 -5.90 20.63 1.12
CA LEU A 220 -6.43 19.44 0.44
C LEU A 220 -7.62 19.80 -0.46
N ALA A 221 -8.57 20.59 0.05
CA ALA A 221 -9.73 21.03 -0.72
C ALA A 221 -9.30 21.89 -1.92
N GLU A 222 -8.37 22.82 -1.76
CA GLU A 222 -7.82 23.62 -2.86
C GLU A 222 -7.09 22.77 -3.90
N PHE A 223 -6.36 21.74 -3.46
CA PHE A 223 -5.67 20.81 -4.35
C PHE A 223 -6.66 20.01 -5.20
N MET A 224 -7.73 19.50 -4.57
CA MET A 224 -8.78 18.73 -5.24
C MET A 224 -9.65 19.57 -6.18
N ALA A 225 -9.94 20.83 -5.82
CA ALA A 225 -10.69 21.77 -6.65
C ALA A 225 -10.03 22.05 -8.01
N GLN A 226 -8.73 21.75 -8.15
CA GLN A 226 -7.99 21.83 -9.42
C GLN A 226 -8.16 20.57 -10.28
N GLY A 227 -9.05 19.65 -9.89
CA GLY A 227 -9.31 18.39 -10.59
C GLY A 227 -8.20 17.35 -10.40
N ARG A 228 -7.47 17.37 -9.27
CA ARG A 228 -6.36 16.44 -8.98
C ARG A 228 -6.70 15.48 -7.86
N ASP A 229 -6.28 14.23 -8.01
CA ASP A 229 -6.49 13.19 -7.01
C ASP A 229 -5.47 13.30 -5.86
N VAL A 230 -5.91 13.10 -4.62
CA VAL A 230 -5.08 13.30 -3.41
C VAL A 230 -3.78 12.48 -3.46
N ARG A 231 -3.80 11.27 -4.00
CA ARG A 231 -2.60 10.42 -4.18
C ARG A 231 -1.51 11.01 -5.07
N LYS A 232 -1.81 12.06 -5.85
CA LYS A 232 -0.87 12.77 -6.72
C LYS A 232 -0.27 14.02 -6.09
N GLY A 233 -0.71 14.39 -4.89
CA GLY A 233 -0.16 15.53 -4.16
C GLY A 233 1.20 15.23 -3.53
N ASP A 234 2.00 16.28 -3.32
CA ASP A 234 3.22 16.20 -2.53
C ASP A 234 2.93 16.64 -1.09
N TRP A 235 2.86 15.66 -0.20
CA TRP A 235 2.42 15.80 1.18
C TRP A 235 3.58 15.52 2.14
N ASN A 236 3.71 16.35 3.16
CA ASN A 236 4.62 16.08 4.27
C ASN A 236 4.02 15.06 5.26
N ASN A 237 4.80 14.58 6.22
CA ASN A 237 4.36 13.55 7.17
C ASN A 237 3.12 13.94 7.99
N ASN A 238 2.99 15.21 8.38
CA ASN A 238 1.80 15.67 9.13
C ASN A 238 0.57 15.66 8.24
N GLU A 239 0.72 16.09 6.99
CA GLU A 239 -0.34 16.06 5.99
C GLU A 239 -0.78 14.63 5.68
N VAL A 240 0.16 13.71 5.46
CA VAL A 240 -0.14 12.29 5.22
C VAL A 240 -0.90 11.69 6.41
N ASN A 241 -0.51 11.99 7.65
CA ASN A 241 -1.24 11.51 8.82
C ASN A 241 -2.69 12.01 8.86
N THR A 242 -2.90 13.30 8.57
CA THR A 242 -4.25 13.88 8.49
C THR A 242 -5.05 13.21 7.37
N ILE A 243 -4.46 13.06 6.17
CA ILE A 243 -5.11 12.42 5.03
C ILE A 243 -5.49 10.96 5.34
N ASN A 244 -4.61 10.20 6.00
CA ASN A 244 -4.86 8.81 6.36
C ASN A 244 -6.06 8.67 7.30
N ASN A 245 -6.30 9.64 8.18
CA ASN A 245 -7.46 9.66 9.08
C ASN A 245 -8.77 10.01 8.36
N LEU A 246 -8.68 10.68 7.21
CA LEU A 246 -9.84 11.05 6.40
C LEU A 246 -10.34 9.88 5.53
N HIS A 247 -9.51 8.86 5.29
CA HIS A 247 -9.87 7.68 4.47
C HIS A 247 -10.40 8.03 3.06
N LEU A 248 -9.88 9.10 2.46
CA LEU A 248 -10.27 9.61 1.14
C LEU A 248 -10.15 8.53 0.05
N LEU A 249 -11.10 8.49 -0.87
CA LEU A 249 -11.15 7.54 -1.98
C LEU A 249 -10.04 7.81 -3.00
N THR A 250 -9.81 9.09 -3.32
CA THR A 250 -8.77 9.56 -4.26
C THR A 250 -7.34 9.48 -3.69
N ALA A 251 -7.18 9.11 -2.42
CA ALA A 251 -5.88 8.80 -1.82
C ALA A 251 -5.43 7.35 -2.11
N LYS A 252 -6.35 6.46 -2.52
CA LYS A 252 -6.06 5.05 -2.78
C LYS A 252 -5.27 4.90 -4.09
N PRO A 253 -4.19 4.09 -4.14
CA PRO A 253 -3.51 3.79 -5.38
C PRO A 253 -4.44 3.04 -6.36
N MET A 254 -4.24 3.28 -7.66
CA MET A 254 -5.08 2.76 -8.73
C MET A 254 -4.24 2.11 -9.83
N ILE A 255 -4.74 1.00 -10.38
CA ILE A 255 -4.18 0.33 -11.56
C ILE A 255 -5.29 0.22 -12.60
N TYR A 256 -5.02 0.66 -13.82
CA TYR A 256 -5.97 0.57 -14.93
C TYR A 256 -5.82 -0.79 -15.62
N LEU A 257 -6.91 -1.53 -15.67
CA LEU A 257 -7.02 -2.82 -16.35
C LEU A 257 -7.83 -2.60 -17.63
N CYS A 258 -7.17 -2.58 -18.78
CA CYS A 258 -7.84 -2.36 -20.07
C CYS A 258 -8.28 -3.70 -20.65
N ASN A 259 -9.56 -4.02 -20.50
CA ASN A 259 -10.16 -5.27 -20.97
C ASN A 259 -10.45 -5.17 -22.47
N GLY A 260 -9.66 -5.85 -23.29
CA GLY A 260 -9.81 -5.95 -24.74
C GLY A 260 -10.37 -7.31 -25.19
N SER A 261 -10.62 -7.44 -26.49
CA SER A 261 -11.03 -8.72 -27.06
C SER A 261 -9.83 -9.69 -27.07
N GLU A 262 -10.11 -11.00 -27.04
CA GLU A 262 -9.07 -12.04 -27.17
C GLU A 262 -8.27 -11.85 -28.47
N LYS A 263 -8.93 -11.46 -29.56
CA LYS A 263 -8.31 -11.20 -30.86
C LYS A 263 -7.32 -10.03 -30.81
N ASP A 264 -7.73 -8.91 -30.21
CA ASP A 264 -6.87 -7.73 -30.11
C ASP A 264 -5.68 -7.98 -29.18
N PHE A 265 -5.90 -8.77 -28.12
CA PHE A 265 -4.86 -9.18 -27.19
C PHE A 265 -3.81 -10.08 -27.87
N ILE A 266 -4.25 -11.14 -28.58
CA ILE A 266 -3.37 -12.03 -29.35
C ILE A 266 -2.57 -11.26 -30.41
N ASN A 267 -3.19 -10.26 -31.06
CA ASN A 267 -2.54 -9.44 -32.09
C ASN A 267 -1.63 -8.34 -31.52
N GLY A 268 -1.14 -8.49 -30.28
CA GLY A 268 -0.17 -7.57 -29.67
C GLY A 268 -0.81 -6.35 -28.99
N ASN A 269 -2.01 -6.51 -28.42
CA ASN A 269 -2.75 -5.43 -27.75
C ASN A 269 -3.02 -4.21 -28.64
N GLN A 270 -3.43 -4.44 -29.88
CA GLN A 270 -3.71 -3.36 -30.85
C GLN A 270 -5.11 -2.76 -30.69
N SER A 271 -5.63 -2.66 -29.46
CA SER A 271 -6.92 -1.98 -29.26
C SER A 271 -6.79 -0.50 -29.64
N LYS A 272 -7.71 -0.03 -30.48
CA LYS A 272 -7.79 1.37 -30.94
C LYS A 272 -7.86 2.38 -29.79
N TYR A 273 -8.32 1.95 -28.62
CA TYR A 273 -8.52 2.80 -27.45
C TYR A 273 -7.29 2.95 -26.56
N LEU A 274 -6.33 2.02 -26.61
CA LEU A 274 -5.19 2.02 -25.69
C LEU A 274 -4.31 3.28 -25.78
N PRO A 275 -3.99 3.82 -26.98
CA PRO A 275 -3.22 5.07 -27.07
C PRO A 275 -3.93 6.26 -26.43
N GLU A 276 -5.25 6.35 -26.58
CA GLU A 276 -6.07 7.42 -25.99
C GLU A 276 -6.12 7.29 -24.46
N ILE A 277 -6.30 6.08 -23.95
CA ILE A 277 -6.29 5.80 -22.51
C ILE A 277 -4.92 6.14 -21.91
N GLN A 278 -3.82 5.74 -22.56
CA GLN A 278 -2.47 6.07 -22.12
C GLN A 278 -2.27 7.58 -22.03
N LYS A 279 -2.67 8.32 -23.06
CA LYS A 279 -2.60 9.78 -23.08
C LYS A 279 -3.40 10.40 -21.93
N TRP A 280 -4.64 9.95 -21.72
CA TRP A 280 -5.49 10.47 -20.66
C TRP A 280 -4.91 10.18 -19.26
N VAL A 281 -4.35 8.99 -19.04
CA VAL A 281 -3.68 8.63 -17.78
C VAL A 281 -2.41 9.47 -17.57
N ASP A 282 -1.63 9.72 -18.61
CA ASP A 282 -0.43 10.57 -18.51
C ASP A 282 -0.75 12.03 -18.17
N GLU A 283 -1.89 12.54 -18.65
CA GLU A 283 -2.36 13.91 -18.39
C GLU A 283 -3.00 14.04 -16.99
N ASN A 284 -3.86 13.10 -16.60
CA ASN A 284 -4.68 13.21 -15.39
C ASN A 284 -4.11 12.46 -14.18
N ASN A 285 -3.40 11.35 -14.41
CA ASN A 285 -3.04 10.38 -13.39
C ASN A 285 -1.61 9.84 -13.58
N LYS A 286 -0.69 10.72 -14.01
CA LYS A 286 0.68 10.38 -14.40
C LYS A 286 1.36 9.37 -13.47
N GLY A 287 1.97 8.35 -14.08
CA GLY A 287 2.72 7.30 -13.38
C GLY A 287 1.88 6.13 -12.88
N ASP A 288 0.56 6.16 -13.08
CA ASP A 288 -0.27 4.98 -12.82
C ASP A 288 -0.02 3.88 -13.85
N LEU A 289 -0.14 2.64 -13.38
CA LEU A 289 0.09 1.48 -14.22
C LEU A 289 -1.15 1.18 -15.07
N ILE A 290 -0.92 0.94 -16.35
CA ILE A 290 -1.91 0.43 -17.29
C ILE A 290 -1.52 -0.99 -17.68
N ILE A 291 -2.44 -1.94 -17.54
CA ILE A 291 -2.27 -3.33 -17.93
C ILE A 291 -3.35 -3.67 -18.96
N PRO A 292 -2.99 -3.80 -20.25
CA PRO A 292 -3.85 -4.42 -21.24
C PRO A 292 -4.03 -5.91 -20.90
N LEU A 293 -5.27 -6.39 -20.93
CA LEU A 293 -5.60 -7.81 -20.75
C LEU A 293 -6.83 -8.17 -21.56
N SER A 294 -7.11 -9.46 -21.69
CA SER A 294 -8.39 -9.95 -22.18
C SER A 294 -9.03 -10.83 -21.13
N VAL A 295 -10.09 -10.35 -20.49
CA VAL A 295 -10.79 -11.13 -19.45
C VAL A 295 -11.41 -12.40 -20.05
N SER A 296 -11.87 -12.36 -21.31
CA SER A 296 -12.38 -13.56 -21.98
C SER A 296 -11.30 -14.63 -22.17
N LEU A 297 -10.07 -14.22 -22.51
CA LEU A 297 -8.94 -15.14 -22.59
C LEU A 297 -8.61 -15.72 -21.21
N GLU A 298 -8.52 -14.87 -20.17
CA GLU A 298 -8.18 -15.34 -18.82
C GLU A 298 -9.24 -16.30 -18.26
N SER A 299 -10.53 -16.02 -18.48
CA SER A 299 -11.60 -16.95 -18.11
C SER A 299 -11.49 -18.27 -18.86
N LYS A 300 -11.20 -18.23 -20.17
CA LYS A 300 -11.00 -19.43 -21.00
C LYS A 300 -9.82 -20.27 -20.50
N LEU A 301 -8.71 -19.63 -20.12
CA LEU A 301 -7.53 -20.31 -19.56
C LEU A 301 -7.82 -20.91 -18.18
N ALA A 302 -8.68 -20.28 -17.37
CA ALA A 302 -9.07 -20.78 -16.06
C ALA A 302 -9.95 -22.04 -16.14
N ASP A 303 -10.70 -22.22 -17.24
CA ASP A 303 -11.53 -23.39 -17.49
C ASP A 303 -10.75 -24.57 -18.12
N MET A 304 -9.51 -24.34 -18.57
CA MET A 304 -8.63 -25.34 -19.17
C MET A 304 -7.79 -26.08 -18.13
N SER A 305 -7.33 -27.28 -18.46
CA SER A 305 -6.26 -27.91 -17.68
C SER A 305 -4.94 -27.13 -17.81
N ARG A 306 -4.03 -27.30 -16.85
CA ARG A 306 -2.72 -26.60 -16.87
C ARG A 306 -1.91 -26.88 -18.14
N GLU A 307 -2.00 -28.09 -18.68
CA GLU A 307 -1.30 -28.52 -19.90
C GLU A 307 -1.90 -27.88 -21.15
N GLU A 308 -3.23 -27.87 -21.25
CA GLU A 308 -3.96 -27.22 -22.36
C GLU A 308 -3.76 -25.71 -22.36
N ALA A 309 -3.86 -25.07 -21.19
CA ALA A 309 -3.61 -23.64 -21.03
C ALA A 309 -2.18 -23.27 -21.46
N ALA A 310 -1.17 -24.07 -21.05
CA ALA A 310 0.21 -23.85 -21.45
C ALA A 310 0.42 -24.04 -22.96
N ALA A 311 -0.20 -25.05 -23.57
CA ALA A 311 -0.14 -25.26 -25.02
C ALA A 311 -0.79 -24.08 -25.77
N TYR A 312 -1.97 -23.64 -25.33
CA TYR A 312 -2.68 -22.50 -25.91
C TYR A 312 -1.85 -21.21 -25.89
N LEU A 313 -1.24 -20.89 -24.74
CA LEU A 313 -0.37 -19.72 -24.58
C LEU A 313 0.85 -19.80 -25.50
N ASN A 314 1.48 -20.97 -25.60
CA ASN A 314 2.64 -21.18 -26.47
C ASN A 314 2.30 -21.06 -27.96
N ASP A 315 1.19 -21.65 -28.41
CA ASP A 315 0.76 -21.63 -29.81
C ASP A 315 0.45 -20.22 -30.29
N HIS A 316 -0.13 -19.40 -29.41
CA HIS A 316 -0.44 -18.00 -29.68
C HIS A 316 0.69 -17.03 -29.34
N GLN A 317 1.81 -17.50 -28.77
CA GLN A 317 2.96 -16.69 -28.33
C GLN A 317 2.57 -15.55 -27.40
N ILE A 318 1.68 -15.83 -26.45
CA ILE A 318 1.16 -14.89 -25.46
C ILE A 318 1.35 -15.42 -24.04
N GLU A 319 1.26 -14.53 -23.06
CA GLU A 319 1.29 -14.87 -21.64
C GLU A 319 0.03 -14.36 -20.94
N SER A 320 -0.47 -15.13 -19.98
CA SER A 320 -1.53 -14.67 -19.07
C SER A 320 -1.06 -13.42 -18.32
N GLN A 321 -1.93 -12.43 -18.20
CA GLN A 321 -1.69 -11.20 -17.47
C GLN A 321 -2.10 -11.30 -15.99
N LEU A 322 -2.83 -12.34 -15.56
CA LEU A 322 -3.23 -12.47 -14.15
C LEU A 322 -2.04 -12.42 -13.18
N PRO A 323 -0.91 -13.12 -13.42
CA PRO A 323 0.27 -13.00 -12.54
C PRO A 323 0.77 -11.56 -12.42
N ARG A 324 0.83 -10.83 -13.55
CA ARG A 324 1.24 -9.42 -13.58
C ARG A 324 0.25 -8.52 -12.86
N VAL A 325 -1.06 -8.76 -13.03
CA VAL A 325 -2.13 -8.03 -12.33
C VAL A 325 -1.98 -8.20 -10.82
N ILE A 326 -1.85 -9.45 -10.33
CA ILE A 326 -1.70 -9.76 -8.90
C ILE A 326 -0.45 -9.08 -8.32
N LEU A 327 0.71 -9.23 -8.98
CA LEU A 327 1.96 -8.61 -8.54
C LEU A 327 1.88 -7.09 -8.52
N ALA A 328 1.22 -6.49 -9.52
CA ALA A 328 1.01 -5.05 -9.55
C ALA A 328 0.14 -4.57 -8.38
N GLY A 329 -0.95 -5.28 -8.04
CA GLY A 329 -1.80 -4.94 -6.91
C GLY A 329 -1.09 -5.08 -5.57
N TYR A 330 -0.34 -6.18 -5.40
CA TYR A 330 0.48 -6.41 -4.21
C TYR A 330 1.50 -5.27 -4.00
N LYS A 331 2.17 -4.85 -5.07
CA LYS A 331 3.09 -3.71 -5.07
C LYS A 331 2.39 -2.36 -4.84
N ALA A 332 1.20 -2.16 -5.41
CA ALA A 332 0.44 -0.92 -5.22
C ALA A 332 0.04 -0.70 -3.76
N LEU A 333 -0.20 -1.78 -3.01
CA LEU A 333 -0.43 -1.77 -1.56
C LEU A 333 0.85 -1.58 -0.73
N ASP A 334 2.00 -1.44 -1.39
CA ASP A 334 3.34 -1.35 -0.78
C ASP A 334 3.61 -2.55 0.16
N LEU A 335 3.20 -3.73 -0.29
CA LEU A 335 3.44 -5.00 0.37
C LEU A 335 4.69 -5.68 -0.20
N ILE A 336 5.45 -6.28 0.69
CA ILE A 336 6.54 -7.22 0.40
C ILE A 336 6.28 -8.50 1.19
N HIS A 337 7.09 -9.53 0.98
CA HIS A 337 7.08 -10.67 1.89
C HIS A 337 8.48 -11.20 2.17
N TYR A 338 8.62 -11.73 3.38
CA TYR A 338 9.79 -12.50 3.80
C TYR A 338 9.38 -13.97 3.98
N PHE A 339 10.36 -14.87 4.05
CA PHE A 339 10.15 -16.30 4.17
C PHE A 339 10.59 -16.83 5.52
N THR A 340 9.85 -17.80 6.04
CA THR A 340 10.35 -18.75 7.05
C THR A 340 10.44 -20.11 6.38
N CYS A 341 11.61 -20.76 6.47
CA CYS A 341 11.87 -22.03 5.79
C CYS A 341 12.27 -23.11 6.80
N GLY A 342 11.73 -24.31 6.61
CA GLY A 342 12.07 -25.47 7.42
C GLY A 342 11.35 -26.72 6.92
N LYS A 343 11.67 -27.87 7.51
CA LYS A 343 11.04 -29.14 7.12
C LYS A 343 9.53 -29.17 7.40
N GLN A 344 9.09 -28.49 8.46
CA GLN A 344 7.68 -28.43 8.83
C GLN A 344 6.88 -27.53 7.88
N GLU A 345 7.37 -26.32 7.61
CA GLU A 345 6.66 -25.34 6.79
C GLU A 345 7.65 -24.45 6.02
N VAL A 346 7.33 -24.19 4.75
CA VAL A 346 7.84 -23.00 4.03
C VAL A 346 6.67 -22.04 3.88
N ARG A 347 6.84 -20.83 4.42
CA ARG A 347 5.79 -19.82 4.44
C ARG A 347 6.30 -18.46 4.01
N ALA A 348 5.52 -17.76 3.19
CA ALA A 348 5.72 -16.37 2.85
C ALA A 348 4.81 -15.49 3.73
N TRP A 349 5.42 -14.50 4.39
CA TRP A 349 4.77 -13.60 5.35
C TRP A 349 4.71 -12.19 4.77
N THR A 350 3.49 -11.72 4.53
CA THR A 350 3.22 -10.38 4.00
C THR A 350 3.40 -9.31 5.06
N VAL A 351 4.17 -8.27 4.72
CA VAL A 351 4.37 -7.06 5.54
C VAL A 351 4.43 -5.82 4.65
N ARG A 352 4.21 -4.64 5.20
CA ARG A 352 4.53 -3.38 4.51
C ARG A 352 6.04 -3.31 4.23
N ASN A 353 6.40 -2.69 3.11
CA ASN A 353 7.78 -2.51 2.67
C ASN A 353 8.68 -1.77 3.69
N THR A 354 8.08 -0.96 4.56
CA THR A 354 8.78 -0.24 5.64
C THR A 354 8.85 -1.01 6.96
N ALA A 355 8.32 -2.23 7.02
CA ALA A 355 8.24 -2.99 8.26
C ALA A 355 9.63 -3.31 8.82
N LYS A 356 9.84 -2.97 10.10
CA LYS A 356 11.05 -3.35 10.83
C LYS A 356 10.97 -4.80 11.31
N ALA A 357 12.12 -5.42 11.58
CA ALA A 357 12.22 -6.81 12.01
C ALA A 357 11.30 -7.18 13.20
N PRO A 358 11.13 -6.36 14.26
CA PRO A 358 10.19 -6.67 15.33
C PRO A 358 8.73 -6.70 14.86
N GLN A 359 8.32 -5.76 14.01
CA GLN A 359 6.97 -5.69 13.46
C GLN A 359 6.69 -6.88 12.54
N ALA A 360 7.68 -7.26 11.74
CA ALA A 360 7.61 -8.44 10.89
C ALA A 360 7.48 -9.74 11.71
N ALA A 361 8.21 -9.84 12.83
CA ALA A 361 8.08 -10.95 13.76
C ALA A 361 6.68 -10.98 14.42
N GLY A 362 6.12 -9.80 14.73
CA GLY A 362 4.77 -9.62 15.26
C GLY A 362 3.65 -10.22 14.39
N VAL A 363 3.86 -10.28 13.06
CA VAL A 363 2.92 -10.92 12.12
C VAL A 363 2.85 -12.44 12.33
N ILE A 364 3.92 -13.07 12.81
CA ILE A 364 3.90 -14.49 13.19
C ILE A 364 3.12 -14.67 14.48
N HIS A 365 3.49 -13.88 15.50
CA HIS A 365 2.82 -13.86 16.79
C HIS A 365 3.14 -12.55 17.53
N THR A 366 2.15 -11.97 18.20
CA THR A 366 2.33 -10.67 18.89
C THR A 366 3.39 -10.71 19.99
N ASP A 367 3.60 -11.87 20.63
CA ASP A 367 4.67 -12.04 21.61
C ASP A 367 6.07 -11.97 21.00
N PHE A 368 6.24 -12.30 19.72
CA PHE A 368 7.54 -12.21 19.06
C PHE A 368 8.01 -10.76 18.93
N GLU A 369 7.09 -9.84 18.68
CA GLU A 369 7.39 -8.41 18.63
C GLU A 369 7.78 -7.88 20.02
N ARG A 370 7.03 -8.28 21.06
CA ARG A 370 7.28 -7.87 22.46
C ARG A 370 8.60 -8.42 22.99
N GLY A 371 8.87 -9.70 22.71
CA GLY A 371 10.05 -10.43 23.15
C GLY A 371 11.24 -10.35 22.19
N PHE A 372 11.19 -9.52 21.15
CA PHE A 372 12.19 -9.50 20.09
C PHE A 372 13.61 -9.24 20.61
N ILE A 373 14.53 -10.16 20.29
CA ILE A 373 15.97 -10.05 20.57
C ILE A 373 16.72 -9.64 19.31
N SER A 374 16.63 -10.48 18.28
CA SER A 374 17.30 -10.28 16.99
C SER A 374 16.64 -11.12 15.91
N ALA A 375 16.82 -10.74 14.65
CA ALA A 375 16.48 -11.55 13.49
C ALA A 375 17.75 -12.11 12.85
N GLU A 376 17.77 -13.42 12.63
CA GLU A 376 18.74 -14.07 11.75
C GLU A 376 18.20 -13.98 10.33
N ILE A 377 18.92 -13.30 9.44
CA ILE A 377 18.50 -13.01 8.07
C ILE A 377 19.49 -13.62 7.08
N ILE A 378 18.94 -14.34 6.10
CA ILE A 378 19.64 -14.80 4.91
C ILE A 378 18.95 -14.17 3.69
N LYS A 379 19.73 -13.59 2.78
CA LYS A 379 19.18 -13.12 1.50
C LYS A 379 18.88 -14.33 0.60
N TYR A 380 17.72 -14.34 -0.03
CA TYR A 380 17.35 -15.39 -0.99
C TYR A 380 18.45 -15.64 -2.03
N GLN A 381 19.04 -14.57 -2.59
CA GLN A 381 20.08 -14.68 -3.60
C GLN A 381 21.33 -15.41 -3.08
N ASP A 382 21.71 -15.16 -1.83
CA ASP A 382 22.87 -15.82 -1.21
C ASP A 382 22.61 -17.30 -0.95
N LEU A 383 21.41 -17.64 -0.48
CA LEU A 383 21.02 -19.05 -0.31
C LEU A 383 20.96 -19.78 -1.65
N LYS A 384 20.41 -19.16 -2.69
CA LYS A 384 20.35 -19.74 -4.04
C LYS A 384 21.73 -20.00 -4.63
N GLN A 385 22.66 -19.07 -4.44
CA GLN A 385 24.04 -19.19 -4.96
C GLN A 385 24.88 -20.22 -4.19
N LEU A 386 24.74 -20.28 -2.86
CA LEU A 386 25.57 -21.12 -2.00
C LEU A 386 24.94 -22.49 -1.69
N GLY A 387 23.66 -22.67 -2.04
CA GLY A 387 22.91 -23.93 -1.97
C GLY A 387 22.42 -24.32 -0.58
N THR A 388 23.20 -24.06 0.48
CA THR A 388 22.84 -24.47 1.86
C THR A 388 23.07 -23.36 2.88
N GLU A 389 22.28 -23.36 3.95
CA GLU A 389 22.44 -22.42 5.07
C GLU A 389 23.84 -22.49 5.71
N ASN A 390 24.42 -23.69 5.79
CA ASN A 390 25.77 -23.88 6.31
C ASN A 390 26.83 -23.19 5.42
N ALA A 391 26.67 -23.26 4.10
CA ALA A 391 27.55 -22.57 3.17
C ALA A 391 27.39 -21.04 3.25
N VAL A 392 26.15 -20.55 3.39
CA VAL A 392 25.85 -19.12 3.65
C VAL A 392 26.53 -18.64 4.93
N LYS A 393 26.44 -19.43 6.00
CA LYS A 393 27.07 -19.13 7.30
C LYS A 393 28.59 -19.15 7.21
N ALA A 394 29.18 -20.14 6.53
CA ALA A 394 30.61 -20.23 6.30
C ALA A 394 31.15 -19.05 5.46
N ALA A 395 30.33 -18.51 4.55
CA ALA A 395 30.64 -17.32 3.76
C ALA A 395 30.43 -15.98 4.50
N GLY A 396 30.00 -16.01 5.77
CA GLY A 396 29.73 -14.81 6.56
C GLY A 396 28.50 -14.01 6.11
N LYS A 397 27.62 -14.61 5.30
CA LYS A 397 26.40 -13.98 4.77
C LYS A 397 25.14 -14.28 5.60
N PHE A 398 25.33 -14.94 6.75
CA PHE A 398 24.28 -15.14 7.75
C PHE A 398 24.25 -13.93 8.69
N LEU A 399 23.27 -13.05 8.51
CA LEU A 399 23.25 -11.75 9.16
C LEU A 399 22.44 -11.79 10.45
N GLN A 400 22.99 -11.24 11.53
CA GLN A 400 22.22 -10.97 12.74
C GLN A 400 21.81 -9.50 12.78
N LYS A 401 20.49 -9.25 12.78
CA LYS A 401 19.89 -7.92 12.66
C LYS A 401 19.12 -7.55 13.92
N GLY A 402 19.24 -6.28 14.32
CA GLY A 402 18.55 -5.71 15.47
C GLY A 402 17.21 -5.08 15.13
N LYS A 403 16.66 -4.31 16.07
CA LYS A 403 15.32 -3.71 15.99
C LYS A 403 15.14 -2.70 14.86
N GLU A 404 16.21 -2.02 14.45
CA GLU A 404 16.17 -0.99 13.41
C GLU A 404 16.29 -1.54 11.99
N TYR A 405 16.44 -2.85 11.82
CA TYR A 405 16.51 -3.44 10.49
C TYR A 405 15.15 -3.41 9.82
N VAL A 406 15.06 -2.73 8.68
CA VAL A 406 13.91 -2.79 7.78
C VAL A 406 14.02 -4.08 6.98
N MET A 407 12.96 -4.89 6.98
CA MET A 407 12.92 -6.13 6.23
C MET A 407 13.04 -5.84 4.74
N GLU A 408 13.77 -6.68 4.02
CA GLU A 408 13.84 -6.59 2.56
C GLU A 408 13.01 -7.71 1.93
N ASP A 409 12.45 -7.44 0.76
CA ASP A 409 11.64 -8.41 0.03
C ASP A 409 12.45 -9.67 -0.31
N GLY A 410 11.89 -10.83 0.06
CA GLY A 410 12.53 -12.13 -0.10
C GLY A 410 13.61 -12.46 0.95
N ASP A 411 13.72 -11.68 2.03
CA ASP A 411 14.50 -12.10 3.20
C ASP A 411 14.03 -13.46 3.71
N ILE A 412 14.97 -14.34 4.08
CA ILE A 412 14.68 -15.58 4.79
C ILE A 412 15.03 -15.32 6.24
N ALA A 413 14.01 -15.32 7.10
CA ALA A 413 14.12 -14.84 8.47
C ALA A 413 13.89 -15.96 9.49
N HIS A 414 14.69 -15.93 10.54
CA HIS A 414 14.47 -16.69 11.76
C HIS A 414 14.61 -15.76 12.97
N PHE A 415 13.53 -15.61 13.74
CA PHE A 415 13.47 -14.65 14.84
C PHE A 415 13.90 -15.28 16.17
N LYS A 416 14.76 -14.58 16.91
CA LYS A 416 15.10 -14.91 18.30
C LYS A 416 14.28 -14.04 19.24
N VAL A 417 13.55 -14.69 20.14
CA VAL A 417 12.66 -14.06 21.11
C VAL A 417 12.94 -14.63 22.51
N TYR A 418 12.61 -13.86 23.54
CA TYR A 418 12.79 -14.25 24.95
C TYR A 418 11.85 -15.36 25.41
#